data_AF-A0A972ZQ33-F1
#
_entry.id   AF-A0A972ZQ33-F1
#
_cell.length_a   1.000
_cell.length_b   1.000
_cell.length_c   1.000
_cell.angle_alpha   90.00
_cell.angle_beta   90.00
_cell.angle_gamma   90.00
#
_symmetry.space_group_name_H-M   'P 1'
#
loop_
_entity.id
_entity.type
_entity.pdbx_description
1 polymer ?
#
loop_
_entity_poly.entity_id
_entity_poly.type
_entity_poly.pdbx_seq_one_letter_code
_entity_poly.pdbx_strand_id
1 'polypeptide(L)'
;MKSLSIFKLATLAFFCLIIAASCTKEGPMGPKGLDGEDGVDGTDGQPGVDGNVTCLVCHSGTNMEQKQSEFAMSEHSLGAVAVDYAGGRGSCAPCHSHEQFVAVMTLGSAENVASPSAWECGTCHGLHKTFEGSDYALRASDPVVPLFDDAVTMDLNGNSNLCAVCHQSRRAEPNLDVPGETFRISSTHYGPHHGAQANVVAGMGFAEIPGSVAYPEVGSNLHLVQVAIWQVLKMDREVTHLSQVLMNVTLVMDPVLRTTIMEVCKPKSMNYWLNYVTN
;
A
#
# COMPACT_ATOMS: atom_id res chain seq x y z
N MET A 1 -78.93 83.49 -15.69
CA MET A 1 -77.92 82.53 -15.21
C MET A 1 -78.13 81.11 -15.77
N LYS A 2 -78.33 80.94 -17.09
CA LYS A 2 -78.47 79.62 -17.75
C LYS A 2 -77.60 79.46 -19.02
N SER A 3 -77.08 80.55 -19.59
CA SER A 3 -76.22 80.53 -20.79
C SER A 3 -74.73 80.28 -20.50
N LEU A 4 -74.26 80.55 -19.27
CA LEU A 4 -72.84 80.41 -18.90
C LEU A 4 -72.41 78.94 -18.66
N SER A 5 -73.37 78.02 -18.47
CA SER A 5 -73.09 76.59 -18.28
C SER A 5 -72.98 75.83 -19.62
N ILE A 6 -73.80 76.20 -20.62
CA ILE A 6 -73.79 75.58 -21.95
C ILE A 6 -72.48 75.88 -22.68
N PHE A 7 -71.95 77.09 -22.52
CA PHE A 7 -70.67 77.48 -23.14
C PHE A 7 -69.48 76.68 -22.57
N LYS A 8 -69.49 76.36 -21.27
CA LYS A 8 -68.45 75.53 -20.63
C LYS A 8 -68.51 74.07 -21.09
N LEU A 9 -69.70 73.51 -21.26
CA LEU A 9 -69.89 72.15 -21.80
C LEU A 9 -69.49 72.04 -23.28
N ALA A 10 -69.80 73.05 -24.09
CA ALA A 10 -69.39 73.08 -25.50
C ALA A 10 -67.86 73.22 -25.66
N THR A 11 -67.21 74.02 -24.81
CA THR A 11 -65.76 74.20 -24.83
C THR A 11 -65.02 72.94 -24.37
N LEU A 12 -65.55 72.22 -23.36
CA LEU A 12 -64.99 70.95 -22.90
C LEU A 12 -65.14 69.83 -23.93
N ALA A 13 -66.29 69.76 -24.62
CA ALA A 13 -66.51 68.78 -25.69
C ALA A 13 -65.60 69.03 -26.91
N PHE A 14 -65.35 70.29 -27.26
CA PHE A 14 -64.44 70.65 -28.34
C PHE A 14 -62.96 70.32 -28.00
N PHE A 15 -62.56 70.52 -26.75
CA PHE A 15 -61.21 70.18 -26.29
C PHE A 15 -60.96 68.64 -26.26
N CYS A 16 -61.97 67.84 -25.88
CA CYS A 16 -61.89 66.38 -25.92
C CYS A 16 -61.80 65.82 -27.36
N LEU A 17 -62.43 66.47 -28.34
CA LEU A 17 -62.38 66.07 -29.75
C LEU A 17 -61.01 66.33 -30.40
N ILE A 18 -60.29 67.36 -29.97
CA ILE A 18 -58.94 67.67 -30.49
C ILE A 18 -57.89 66.69 -29.93
N ILE A 19 -58.03 66.26 -28.67
CA ILE A 19 -57.08 65.30 -28.05
C ILE A 19 -57.19 63.92 -28.71
N ALA A 20 -58.41 63.48 -29.08
CA ALA A 20 -58.63 62.18 -29.74
C ALA A 20 -57.98 62.07 -31.15
N ALA A 21 -57.78 63.19 -31.85
CA ALA A 21 -57.16 63.20 -33.18
C ALA A 21 -55.61 63.22 -33.16
N SER A 22 -54.99 63.31 -31.97
CA SER A 22 -53.52 63.41 -31.84
C SER A 22 -52.79 62.09 -31.55
N CYS A 23 -53.51 60.96 -31.47
CA CYS A 23 -52.95 59.65 -31.09
C CYS A 23 -52.80 58.62 -32.23
N THR A 24 -52.65 59.01 -33.49
CA THR A 24 -52.42 58.04 -34.60
C THR A 24 -51.35 58.48 -35.62
N LYS A 25 -50.19 58.96 -35.14
CA LYS A 25 -48.96 58.99 -35.96
C LYS A 25 -47.90 58.07 -35.39
N GLU A 26 -48.16 56.77 -35.45
CA GLU A 26 -47.10 55.78 -35.56
C GLU A 26 -47.28 55.06 -36.88
N GLY A 27 -46.29 55.18 -37.77
CA GLY A 27 -46.21 54.30 -38.94
C GLY A 27 -46.02 52.85 -38.47
N PRO A 28 -46.34 51.85 -39.31
CA PRO A 28 -46.13 50.46 -38.93
C PRO A 28 -44.67 50.25 -38.51
N MET A 29 -44.47 49.68 -37.33
CA MET A 29 -43.16 49.24 -36.86
C MET A 29 -42.57 48.32 -37.92
N GLY A 30 -41.33 48.60 -38.36
CA GLY A 30 -40.63 47.74 -39.32
C GLY A 30 -40.57 46.29 -38.82
N PRO A 31 -40.51 45.30 -39.71
CA PRO A 31 -40.46 43.90 -39.31
C PRO A 31 -39.31 43.68 -38.31
N LYS A 32 -39.60 42.99 -37.21
CA LYS A 32 -38.59 42.56 -36.24
C LYS A 32 -37.51 41.79 -37.01
N GLY A 33 -36.25 42.21 -36.90
CA GLY A 33 -35.14 41.46 -37.46
C GLY A 33 -35.20 40.02 -36.95
N LEU A 34 -34.93 39.04 -37.81
CA LEU A 34 -34.87 37.64 -37.41
C LEU A 34 -33.85 37.50 -36.29
N ASP A 35 -34.24 36.85 -35.20
CA ASP A 35 -33.32 36.49 -34.13
C ASP A 35 -32.23 35.58 -34.75
N GLY A 36 -30.95 35.87 -34.48
CA GLY A 36 -29.85 35.08 -35.04
C GLY A 36 -29.94 33.64 -34.52
N GLU A 37 -29.72 32.66 -35.40
CA GLU A 37 -29.68 31.25 -35.03
C GLU A 37 -28.66 31.03 -33.90
N ASP A 38 -29.07 30.32 -32.85
CA ASP A 38 -28.17 29.92 -31.77
C ASP A 38 -27.01 29.09 -32.36
N GLY A 39 -25.79 29.39 -31.93
CA GLY A 39 -24.61 28.63 -32.33
C GLY A 39 -24.75 27.17 -31.91
N VAL A 40 -24.29 26.23 -32.74
CA VAL A 40 -24.33 24.80 -32.43
C VAL A 40 -23.53 24.53 -31.16
N ASP A 41 -24.17 23.91 -30.16
CA ASP A 41 -23.49 23.46 -28.96
C ASP A 41 -22.29 22.56 -29.33
N GLY A 42 -21.15 22.82 -28.69
CA GLY A 42 -19.96 21.98 -28.86
C GLY A 42 -20.25 20.54 -28.40
N THR A 43 -19.62 19.55 -29.04
CA THR A 43 -19.72 18.17 -28.59
C THR A 43 -19.07 18.02 -27.22
N ASP A 44 -19.79 17.41 -26.27
CA ASP A 44 -19.22 17.00 -24.99
C ASP A 44 -17.95 16.18 -25.19
N GLY A 45 -16.95 16.42 -24.36
CA GLY A 45 -15.74 15.60 -24.32
C GLY A 45 -16.06 14.15 -23.95
N GLN A 46 -15.22 13.21 -24.38
CA GLN A 46 -15.36 11.82 -23.96
C GLN A 46 -15.30 11.73 -22.43
N PRO A 47 -16.21 10.98 -21.78
CA PRO A 47 -16.09 10.69 -20.36
C PRO A 47 -14.72 10.11 -20.04
N GLY A 48 -14.06 10.62 -19.00
CA GLY A 48 -12.81 10.04 -18.52
C GLY A 48 -13.01 8.58 -18.10
N VAL A 49 -12.00 7.74 -18.33
CA VAL A 49 -12.00 6.36 -17.82
C VAL A 49 -12.02 6.42 -16.28
N ASP A 50 -12.94 5.69 -15.66
CA ASP A 50 -13.03 5.58 -14.20
C ASP A 50 -11.73 5.00 -13.63
N GLY A 51 -10.99 5.80 -12.86
CA GLY A 51 -9.72 5.40 -12.25
C GLY A 51 -9.85 4.22 -11.28
N ASN A 52 -11.05 3.95 -10.76
CA ASN A 52 -11.31 2.78 -9.92
C ASN A 52 -11.13 1.45 -10.69
N VAL A 53 -11.34 1.44 -12.01
CA VAL A 53 -11.15 0.26 -12.86
C VAL A 53 -9.68 -0.16 -12.91
N THR A 54 -8.73 0.77 -12.80
CA THR A 54 -7.29 0.47 -12.83
C THR A 54 -6.82 -0.24 -11.56
N CYS A 55 -7.35 0.12 -10.39
CA CYS A 55 -7.02 -0.55 -9.11
C CYS A 55 -7.47 -2.02 -9.11
N LEU A 56 -8.64 -2.28 -9.70
CA LEU A 56 -9.25 -3.61 -9.77
C LEU A 56 -8.49 -4.57 -10.69
N VAL A 57 -7.57 -4.07 -11.53
CA VAL A 57 -6.65 -4.95 -12.29
C VAL A 57 -5.83 -5.84 -11.36
N CYS A 58 -5.48 -5.34 -10.17
CA CYS A 58 -4.68 -6.09 -9.18
C CYS A 58 -5.46 -6.43 -7.90
N HIS A 59 -6.46 -5.62 -7.52
CA HIS A 59 -7.27 -5.81 -6.30
C HIS A 59 -8.62 -6.52 -6.56
N SER A 60 -8.65 -7.48 -7.48
CA SER A 60 -9.85 -8.29 -7.73
C SER A 60 -9.52 -9.74 -8.08
N GLY A 61 -10.56 -10.56 -8.19
CA GLY A 61 -10.47 -11.94 -8.67
C GLY A 61 -9.93 -12.94 -7.64
N THR A 62 -9.75 -14.17 -8.12
CA THR A 62 -9.44 -15.35 -7.29
C THR A 62 -8.15 -15.22 -6.49
N ASN A 63 -7.15 -14.50 -7.00
CA ASN A 63 -5.89 -14.25 -6.27
C ASN A 63 -6.11 -13.43 -5.00
N MET A 64 -7.05 -12.47 -5.01
CA MET A 64 -7.38 -11.68 -3.82
C MET A 64 -8.23 -12.47 -2.83
N GLU A 65 -9.14 -13.30 -3.31
CA GLU A 65 -9.93 -14.21 -2.47
C GLU A 65 -9.03 -15.20 -1.72
N GLN A 66 -8.02 -15.76 -2.39
CA GLN A 66 -7.03 -16.65 -1.78
C GLN A 66 -6.23 -15.95 -0.68
N LYS A 67 -5.70 -14.75 -0.93
CA LYS A 67 -4.96 -13.98 0.07
C LYS A 67 -5.82 -13.61 1.28
N GLN A 68 -7.09 -13.26 1.07
CA GLN A 68 -8.02 -12.98 2.15
C GLN A 68 -8.28 -14.24 2.99
N SER A 69 -8.42 -15.40 2.36
CA SER A 69 -8.57 -16.68 3.06
C SER A 69 -7.32 -17.05 3.88
N GLU A 70 -6.14 -16.93 3.28
CA GLU A 70 -4.86 -17.16 3.97
C GLU A 70 -4.67 -16.22 5.16
N PHE A 71 -4.99 -14.94 4.99
CA PHE A 71 -4.92 -13.95 6.06
C PHE A 71 -5.93 -14.24 7.18
N ALA A 72 -7.17 -14.59 6.85
CA ALA A 72 -8.21 -14.93 7.82
C ALA A 72 -7.83 -16.13 8.71
N MET A 73 -6.99 -17.04 8.19
CA MET A 73 -6.46 -18.18 8.94
C MET A 73 -5.20 -17.87 9.75
N SER A 74 -4.64 -16.67 9.61
CA SER A 74 -3.42 -16.27 10.31
C SER A 74 -3.71 -15.75 11.73
N GLU A 75 -2.75 -15.95 12.63
CA GLU A 75 -2.84 -15.39 13.99
C GLU A 75 -2.93 -13.86 14.01
N HIS A 76 -2.43 -13.18 12.97
CA HIS A 76 -2.59 -11.74 12.80
C HIS A 76 -4.07 -11.34 12.64
N SER A 77 -4.86 -12.10 11.87
CA SER A 77 -6.29 -11.83 11.71
C SER A 77 -7.11 -12.31 12.90
N LEU A 78 -6.73 -13.44 13.52
CA LEU A 78 -7.48 -14.01 14.63
C LEU A 78 -7.35 -13.16 15.90
N GLY A 79 -6.21 -12.51 16.11
CA GLY A 79 -5.96 -11.64 17.27
C GLY A 79 -6.06 -12.33 18.63
N ALA A 80 -6.16 -13.67 18.65
CA ALA A 80 -6.80 -14.45 19.70
C ALA A 80 -6.16 -14.34 21.10
N VAL A 81 -4.89 -13.94 21.18
CA VAL A 81 -4.16 -13.74 22.46
C VAL A 81 -3.41 -12.41 22.48
N ALA A 82 -2.93 -11.98 21.32
CA ALA A 82 -2.02 -10.86 21.22
C ALA A 82 -2.72 -9.51 21.46
N VAL A 83 -3.94 -9.34 20.95
CA VAL A 83 -4.68 -8.07 21.04
C VAL A 83 -5.25 -7.86 22.44
N ASP A 84 -5.88 -8.89 23.01
CA ASP A 84 -6.56 -8.81 24.31
C ASP A 84 -5.60 -8.46 25.45
N TYR A 85 -4.42 -9.09 25.48
CA TYR A 85 -3.42 -8.80 26.51
C TYR A 85 -2.62 -7.51 26.23
N ALA A 86 -2.20 -7.28 24.98
CA ALA A 86 -1.16 -6.29 24.67
C ALA A 86 -1.62 -5.14 23.77
N GLY A 87 -2.72 -5.28 23.02
CA GLY A 87 -3.14 -4.30 22.02
C GLY A 87 -3.53 -2.93 22.59
N GLY A 88 -4.01 -2.87 23.84
CA GLY A 88 -4.36 -1.61 24.49
C GLY A 88 -3.22 -0.97 25.29
N ARG A 89 -2.07 -1.64 25.42
CA ARG A 89 -0.96 -1.22 26.28
C ARG A 89 0.06 -0.43 25.47
N GLY A 90 0.27 0.85 25.78
CA GLY A 90 1.12 1.74 24.96
C GLY A 90 2.49 1.18 24.53
N SER A 91 3.21 0.44 25.38
CA SER A 91 4.52 -0.15 25.00
C SER A 91 4.45 -1.43 24.15
N CYS A 92 3.27 -2.04 24.01
CA CYS A 92 3.07 -3.31 23.30
C CYS A 92 2.16 -3.14 22.07
N ALA A 93 1.23 -2.19 22.16
CA ALA A 93 0.27 -1.84 21.12
C ALA A 93 0.90 -1.52 19.74
N PRO A 94 2.09 -0.88 19.62
CA PRO A 94 2.75 -0.66 18.33
C PRO A 94 2.87 -1.91 17.48
N CYS A 95 3.04 -3.06 18.13
CA CYS A 95 3.10 -4.34 17.45
C CYS A 95 1.77 -5.08 17.54
N HIS A 96 1.02 -4.95 18.64
CA HIS A 96 -0.12 -5.81 19.00
C HIS A 96 -1.52 -5.23 18.71
N SER A 97 -1.63 -4.17 17.92
CA SER A 97 -2.91 -3.62 17.46
C SER A 97 -2.78 -2.98 16.09
N HIS A 98 -3.85 -3.02 15.30
CA HIS A 98 -3.91 -2.29 14.03
C HIS A 98 -3.68 -0.79 14.24
N GLU A 99 -4.42 -0.18 15.17
CA GLU A 99 -4.46 1.27 15.33
C GLU A 99 -3.09 1.83 15.70
N GLN A 100 -2.36 1.19 16.62
CA GLN A 100 -1.07 1.70 17.06
C GLN A 100 0.06 1.36 16.10
N PHE A 101 -0.01 0.24 15.38
CA PHE A 101 0.93 0.01 14.29
C PHE A 101 0.80 1.10 13.23
N VAL A 102 -0.43 1.41 12.80
CA VAL A 102 -0.69 2.47 11.82
C VAL A 102 -0.28 3.84 12.37
N ALA A 103 -0.58 4.14 13.64
CA ALA A 103 -0.19 5.40 14.27
C ALA A 103 1.34 5.56 14.30
N VAL A 104 2.10 4.55 14.71
CA VAL A 104 3.57 4.63 14.74
C VAL A 104 4.14 4.77 13.33
N MET A 105 3.64 4.01 12.35
CA MET A 105 4.14 4.12 10.97
C MET A 105 3.77 5.45 10.30
N THR A 106 2.71 6.12 10.74
CA THR A 106 2.22 7.36 10.12
C THR A 106 2.72 8.62 10.85
N LEU A 107 2.77 8.56 12.18
CA LEU A 107 3.00 9.71 13.07
C LEU A 107 4.30 9.58 13.88
N GLY A 108 4.90 8.39 13.93
CA GLY A 108 6.12 8.12 14.70
C GLY A 108 5.89 7.91 16.21
N SER A 109 4.64 7.90 16.69
CA SER A 109 4.33 7.73 18.11
C SER A 109 3.15 6.79 18.34
N ALA A 110 3.14 6.17 19.52
CA ALA A 110 2.06 5.31 19.98
C ALA A 110 1.34 5.92 21.18
N GLU A 111 0.04 5.63 21.27
CA GLU A 111 -0.88 6.04 22.32
C GLU A 111 -1.59 4.81 22.90
N ASN A 112 -2.27 4.97 24.04
CA ASN A 112 -3.13 3.91 24.56
C ASN A 112 -4.43 3.84 23.75
N VAL A 113 -4.86 2.62 23.41
CA VAL A 113 -6.12 2.37 22.70
C VAL A 113 -7.08 1.64 23.61
N ALA A 114 -8.27 2.20 23.80
CA ALA A 114 -9.28 1.61 24.66
C ALA A 114 -9.92 0.35 24.07
N SER A 115 -9.94 0.24 22.73
CA SER A 115 -10.54 -0.88 22.01
C SER A 115 -9.68 -1.21 20.79
N PRO A 116 -8.55 -1.92 20.98
CA PRO A 116 -7.65 -2.28 19.89
C PRO A 116 -8.30 -3.33 18.98
N SER A 117 -8.09 -3.23 17.67
CA SER A 117 -8.45 -4.28 16.73
C SER A 117 -7.26 -5.19 16.41
N ALA A 118 -7.58 -6.41 15.98
CA ALA A 118 -6.61 -7.31 15.37
C ALA A 118 -6.06 -6.71 14.07
N TRP A 119 -4.98 -7.28 13.56
CA TRP A 119 -4.38 -6.78 12.35
C TRP A 119 -5.34 -6.98 11.18
N GLU A 120 -5.30 -6.03 10.26
CA GLU A 120 -6.08 -6.01 9.04
C GLU A 120 -5.14 -5.86 7.84
N CYS A 121 -5.65 -6.01 6.62
CA CYS A 121 -4.88 -5.72 5.42
C CYS A 121 -4.24 -4.32 5.49
N GLY A 122 -5.01 -3.35 5.99
CA GLY A 122 -4.59 -1.97 6.19
C GLY A 122 -3.55 -1.76 7.30
N THR A 123 -3.23 -2.77 8.12
CA THR A 123 -2.11 -2.68 9.06
C THR A 123 -0.79 -2.68 8.30
N CYS A 124 -0.63 -3.63 7.38
CA CYS A 124 0.59 -3.81 6.61
C CYS A 124 0.64 -2.95 5.34
N HIS A 125 -0.52 -2.76 4.70
CA HIS A 125 -0.65 -2.03 3.44
C HIS A 125 -1.15 -0.60 3.66
N GLY A 126 -0.51 0.35 2.99
CA GLY A 126 -0.91 1.74 2.84
C GLY A 126 -1.31 2.08 1.42
N LEU A 127 -0.85 3.23 0.96
CA LEU A 127 -1.12 3.72 -0.40
C LEU A 127 0.09 3.45 -1.30
N HIS A 128 -0.20 3.07 -2.54
CA HIS A 128 0.82 2.99 -3.58
C HIS A 128 1.50 4.34 -3.76
N LYS A 129 2.82 4.31 -3.93
CA LYS A 129 3.64 5.49 -4.23
C LYS A 129 3.90 5.61 -5.73
N THR A 130 4.11 4.48 -6.40
CA THR A 130 4.50 4.43 -7.82
C THR A 130 3.46 3.71 -8.68
N PHE A 131 2.59 2.88 -8.08
CA PHE A 131 1.59 2.06 -8.78
C PHE A 131 2.19 1.05 -9.76
N GLU A 132 3.47 0.70 -9.58
CA GLU A 132 4.12 -0.37 -10.34
C GLU A 132 3.83 -1.75 -9.73
N GLY A 133 4.03 -2.82 -10.49
CA GLY A 133 3.78 -4.20 -10.01
C GLY A 133 4.67 -4.66 -8.85
N SER A 134 5.77 -3.95 -8.59
CA SER A 134 6.69 -4.14 -7.45
C SER A 134 6.32 -3.28 -6.24
N ASP A 135 5.43 -2.30 -6.41
CA ASP A 135 4.91 -1.48 -5.32
C ASP A 135 3.80 -2.25 -4.61
N TYR A 136 4.16 -2.96 -3.56
CA TYR A 136 3.20 -3.68 -2.72
C TYR A 136 2.46 -2.75 -1.74
N ALA A 137 2.67 -1.43 -1.83
CA ALA A 137 2.11 -0.43 -0.93
C ALA A 137 2.34 -0.77 0.55
N LEU A 138 3.50 -1.29 0.93
CA LEU A 138 3.77 -1.61 2.34
C LEU A 138 4.08 -0.35 3.15
N ARG A 139 3.63 -0.32 4.41
CA ARG A 139 3.84 0.84 5.29
C ARG A 139 5.30 1.06 5.69
N ALA A 140 6.07 -0.01 5.74
CA ALA A 140 7.49 0.03 6.07
C ALA A 140 8.29 -0.80 5.06
N SER A 141 9.43 -0.27 4.67
CA SER A 141 10.41 -0.91 3.80
C SER A 141 11.84 -0.44 4.10
N ASP A 142 11.98 0.68 4.82
CA ASP A 142 13.27 1.16 5.32
C ASP A 142 13.81 0.24 6.43
N PRO A 143 15.14 0.16 6.58
CA PRO A 143 15.76 -0.57 7.68
C PRO A 143 15.24 -0.13 9.05
N VAL A 144 15.16 -1.07 9.99
CA VAL A 144 14.59 -0.87 11.32
C VAL A 144 15.69 -0.59 12.34
N VAL A 145 15.51 0.42 13.18
CA VAL A 145 16.30 0.57 14.42
C VAL A 145 15.68 -0.39 15.45
N PRO A 146 16.39 -1.45 15.87
CA PRO A 146 15.77 -2.46 16.69
C PRO A 146 15.62 -2.03 18.16
N LEU A 147 14.59 -2.56 18.83
CA LEU A 147 14.25 -2.26 20.21
C LEU A 147 15.28 -2.77 21.22
N PHE A 148 16.06 -3.78 20.85
CA PHE A 148 17.06 -4.37 21.73
C PHE A 148 18.35 -3.53 21.82
N ASP A 149 18.64 -2.72 20.81
CA ASP A 149 19.84 -1.90 20.69
C ASP A 149 19.60 -0.79 19.66
N ASP A 150 19.54 0.46 20.12
CA ASP A 150 19.25 1.63 19.28
C ASP A 150 20.49 2.14 18.50
N ALA A 151 21.67 1.57 18.75
CA ALA A 151 22.90 1.92 18.06
C ALA A 151 23.12 1.10 16.78
N VAL A 152 22.32 0.06 16.54
CA VAL A 152 22.44 -0.80 15.36
C VAL A 152 21.27 -0.62 14.41
N THR A 153 21.40 -1.14 13.20
CA THR A 153 20.35 -1.14 12.17
C THR A 153 20.12 -2.57 11.70
N MET A 154 18.86 -2.97 11.64
CA MET A 154 18.43 -4.25 11.11
C MET A 154 17.83 -4.04 9.72
N ASP A 155 18.47 -4.62 8.70
CA ASP A 155 17.98 -4.57 7.32
C ASP A 155 17.76 -5.99 6.79
N LEU A 156 16.49 -6.32 6.55
CA LEU A 156 16.03 -7.55 5.90
C LEU A 156 15.83 -7.36 4.39
N ASN A 157 16.27 -6.23 3.83
CA ASN A 157 16.13 -5.79 2.45
C ASN A 157 14.69 -5.46 2.03
N GLY A 158 14.41 -4.16 1.96
CA GLY A 158 13.17 -3.61 1.40
C GLY A 158 11.93 -4.09 2.15
N ASN A 159 10.98 -4.68 1.42
CA ASN A 159 9.67 -5.05 1.95
C ASN A 159 9.69 -6.00 3.16
N SER A 160 10.77 -6.78 3.32
CA SER A 160 10.94 -7.66 4.49
C SER A 160 11.10 -6.87 5.80
N ASN A 161 11.55 -5.61 5.73
CA ASN A 161 11.71 -4.75 6.90
C ASN A 161 10.39 -4.49 7.63
N LEU A 162 9.26 -4.56 6.94
CA LEU A 162 7.94 -4.49 7.57
C LEU A 162 7.79 -5.52 8.70
N CYS A 163 8.28 -6.74 8.47
CA CYS A 163 8.18 -7.82 9.46
C CYS A 163 9.06 -7.53 10.67
N ALA A 164 10.24 -6.94 10.45
CA ALA A 164 11.21 -6.61 11.49
C ALA A 164 10.72 -5.50 12.45
N VAL A 165 9.74 -4.69 12.05
CA VAL A 165 9.12 -3.70 12.95
C VAL A 165 8.58 -4.38 14.22
N CYS A 166 7.95 -5.55 14.08
CA CYS A 166 7.32 -6.27 15.19
C CYS A 166 8.07 -7.55 15.58
N HIS A 167 8.54 -8.31 14.59
CA HIS A 167 9.20 -9.60 14.80
C HIS A 167 10.67 -9.42 15.11
N GLN A 168 10.95 -8.67 16.17
CA GLN A 168 12.28 -8.49 16.73
C GLN A 168 12.26 -8.71 18.24
N SER A 169 13.42 -9.05 18.78
CA SER A 169 13.60 -9.08 20.23
C SER A 169 13.47 -7.68 20.83
N ARG A 170 12.83 -7.62 22.00
CA ARG A 170 12.74 -6.36 22.78
C ARG A 170 13.92 -6.13 23.70
N ARG A 171 14.82 -7.11 23.84
CA ARG A 171 15.93 -7.13 24.78
C ARG A 171 17.13 -7.82 24.15
N ALA A 172 18.31 -7.24 24.37
CA ALA A 172 19.57 -7.81 23.94
C ALA A 172 19.95 -9.01 24.82
N GLU A 173 21.07 -9.65 24.49
CA GLU A 173 21.71 -10.60 25.38
C GLU A 173 21.99 -9.95 26.76
N PRO A 174 21.56 -10.55 27.88
CA PRO A 174 21.72 -9.95 29.21
C PRO A 174 23.13 -10.15 29.82
N ASN A 175 24.01 -10.89 29.14
CA ASN A 175 25.28 -11.35 29.70
C ASN A 175 26.49 -10.54 29.22
N LEU A 176 26.27 -9.37 28.63
CA LEU A 176 27.35 -8.52 28.09
C LEU A 176 28.26 -7.94 29.19
N ASP A 177 27.69 -7.56 30.34
CA ASP A 177 28.44 -6.84 31.39
C ASP A 177 29.17 -7.76 32.39
N VAL A 178 28.64 -8.96 32.64
CA VAL A 178 29.24 -9.94 33.58
C VAL A 178 29.09 -11.36 33.02
N PRO A 179 29.81 -11.72 31.94
CA PRO A 179 29.76 -13.07 31.39
C PRO A 179 30.36 -14.06 32.39
N GLY A 180 29.48 -14.78 33.10
CA GLY A 180 29.85 -15.89 33.98
C GLY A 180 29.77 -17.25 33.26
N GLU A 181 30.45 -18.27 33.80
CA GLU A 181 30.30 -19.66 33.33
C GLU A 181 28.85 -20.17 33.40
N THR A 182 28.06 -19.62 34.33
CA THR A 182 26.63 -19.91 34.46
C THR A 182 25.85 -18.62 34.71
N PHE A 183 24.64 -18.55 34.16
CA PHE A 183 23.72 -17.43 34.35
C PHE A 183 22.38 -17.94 34.89
N ARG A 184 21.81 -17.23 35.88
CA ARG A 184 20.48 -17.56 36.42
C ARG A 184 19.40 -16.77 35.69
N ILE A 185 18.59 -17.48 34.89
CA ILE A 185 17.39 -16.90 34.28
C ILE A 185 16.34 -16.63 35.38
N SER A 186 16.13 -15.36 35.71
CA SER A 186 15.19 -14.90 36.73
C SER A 186 13.91 -14.26 36.17
N SER A 187 13.86 -14.05 34.85
CA SER A 187 12.75 -13.41 34.16
C SER A 187 12.22 -14.31 33.05
N THR A 188 10.90 -14.36 32.90
CA THR A 188 10.22 -14.92 31.72
C THR A 188 10.43 -14.09 30.46
N HIS A 189 11.05 -12.91 30.62
CA HIS A 189 11.44 -11.98 29.58
C HIS A 189 12.97 -11.87 29.46
N TYR A 190 13.71 -12.97 29.63
CA TYR A 190 15.16 -13.02 29.50
C TYR A 190 15.66 -13.03 28.06
N GLY A 191 16.44 -12.01 27.68
CA GLY A 191 17.25 -12.02 26.45
C GLY A 191 16.47 -11.84 25.14
N PRO A 192 17.09 -12.18 24.01
CA PRO A 192 16.54 -12.01 22.66
C PRO A 192 15.58 -13.15 22.29
N HIS A 193 14.46 -13.19 22.98
CA HIS A 193 13.42 -14.22 22.88
C HIS A 193 12.05 -13.55 22.73
N HIS A 194 11.06 -14.33 22.30
CA HIS A 194 9.70 -13.91 21.95
C HIS A 194 9.67 -12.86 20.82
N GLY A 195 9.45 -13.33 19.61
CA GLY A 195 9.45 -12.46 18.44
C GLY A 195 10.82 -12.30 17.76
N ALA A 196 11.83 -13.10 18.09
CA ALA A 196 13.18 -12.94 17.54
C ALA A 196 13.36 -13.43 16.08
N GLN A 197 12.29 -13.49 15.28
CA GLN A 197 12.38 -14.03 13.91
C GLN A 197 13.27 -13.16 13.00
N ALA A 198 13.13 -11.83 13.05
CA ALA A 198 13.98 -10.93 12.27
C ALA A 198 15.43 -10.96 12.74
N ASN A 199 15.67 -11.08 14.05
CA ASN A 199 17.01 -11.31 14.60
C ASN A 199 17.68 -12.54 13.98
N VAL A 200 16.95 -13.67 13.85
CA VAL A 200 17.49 -14.91 13.26
C VAL A 200 17.85 -14.71 11.80
N VAL A 201 16.96 -14.05 11.04
CA VAL A 201 17.18 -13.81 9.60
C VAL A 201 18.35 -12.85 9.38
N ALA A 202 18.43 -11.77 10.17
CA ALA A 202 19.53 -10.81 10.12
C ALA A 202 20.85 -11.38 10.68
N GLY A 203 20.78 -12.36 11.59
CA GLY A 203 21.94 -12.91 12.29
C GLY A 203 22.49 -11.97 13.36
N MET A 204 21.62 -11.26 14.10
CA MET A 204 22.04 -10.24 15.07
C MET A 204 21.23 -10.24 16.37
N GLY A 205 21.80 -9.68 17.43
CA GLY A 205 21.12 -9.50 18.73
C GLY A 205 21.06 -10.75 19.60
N PHE A 206 21.77 -11.83 19.23
CA PHE A 206 21.94 -13.04 20.03
C PHE A 206 23.30 -13.07 20.72
N ALA A 207 23.42 -13.97 21.70
CA ALA A 207 24.69 -14.26 22.35
C ALA A 207 25.67 -14.94 21.38
N GLU A 208 26.87 -14.41 21.30
CA GLU A 208 27.99 -15.08 20.63
C GLU A 208 28.76 -15.93 21.64
N ILE A 209 28.75 -17.24 21.43
CA ILE A 209 29.44 -18.21 22.29
C ILE A 209 30.80 -18.52 21.65
N PRO A 210 31.92 -18.27 22.35
CA PRO A 210 33.24 -18.61 21.82
C PRO A 210 33.33 -20.09 21.42
N GLY A 211 33.84 -20.34 20.23
CA GLY A 211 33.96 -21.69 19.67
C GLY A 211 35.03 -21.80 18.59
N SER A 212 35.26 -23.01 18.12
CA SER A 212 36.24 -23.29 17.05
C SER A 212 35.75 -22.89 15.65
N VAL A 213 34.49 -22.50 15.52
CA VAL A 213 33.85 -22.08 14.27
C VAL A 213 33.53 -20.59 14.38
N ALA A 214 33.99 -19.81 13.40
CA ALA A 214 33.65 -18.40 13.32
C ALA A 214 32.17 -18.21 12.96
N TYR A 215 31.55 -17.18 13.52
CA TYR A 215 30.21 -16.77 13.12
C TYR A 215 30.26 -16.12 11.73
N PRO A 216 29.27 -16.39 10.85
CA PRO A 216 29.09 -15.62 9.62
C PRO A 216 28.85 -14.14 9.93
N GLU A 217 29.17 -13.27 8.98
CA GLU A 217 28.90 -11.84 9.12
C GLU A 217 27.38 -11.58 9.23
N VAL A 218 27.01 -10.58 10.03
CA VAL A 218 25.63 -10.10 10.10
C VAL A 218 25.14 -9.74 8.70
N GLY A 219 23.92 -10.15 8.36
CA GLY A 219 23.34 -9.91 7.04
C GLY A 219 23.79 -10.88 5.94
N SER A 220 24.73 -11.80 6.22
CA SER A 220 25.23 -12.75 5.22
C SER A 220 24.43 -14.07 5.14
N ASN A 221 23.31 -14.18 5.88
CA ASN A 221 22.53 -15.41 5.95
C ASN A 221 21.93 -15.73 4.57
N LEU A 222 22.08 -16.99 4.10
CA LEU A 222 21.50 -17.47 2.85
C LEU A 222 19.99 -17.21 2.75
N HIS A 223 19.24 -17.36 3.84
CA HIS A 223 17.80 -17.08 3.87
C HIS A 223 17.45 -15.59 3.77
N LEU A 224 18.40 -14.70 4.03
CA LEU A 224 18.25 -13.27 3.77
C LEU A 224 18.61 -12.93 2.32
N VAL A 225 19.73 -13.46 1.82
CA VAL A 225 20.25 -13.10 0.48
C VAL A 225 19.60 -13.86 -0.69
N GLN A 226 19.06 -15.07 -0.49
CA GLN A 226 18.36 -15.81 -1.56
C GLN A 226 17.01 -15.21 -1.93
N VAL A 227 16.32 -14.54 -1.00
CA VAL A 227 15.01 -13.91 -1.29
C VAL A 227 15.18 -12.73 -2.26
N ALA A 228 16.30 -12.01 -2.17
CA ALA A 228 16.67 -10.98 -3.14
C ALA A 228 16.91 -11.56 -4.55
N ILE A 229 17.58 -12.72 -4.65
CA ILE A 229 17.88 -13.36 -5.95
C ILE A 229 16.58 -13.82 -6.64
N TRP A 230 15.61 -14.39 -5.92
CA TRP A 230 14.35 -14.82 -6.52
C TRP A 230 13.41 -13.67 -6.90
N GLN A 231 13.49 -12.52 -6.23
CA GLN A 231 12.77 -11.31 -6.66
C GLN A 231 13.31 -10.79 -8.00
N VAL A 232 14.64 -10.75 -8.18
CA VAL A 232 15.28 -10.44 -9.48
C VAL A 232 14.86 -11.46 -10.56
N LEU A 233 14.89 -12.76 -10.25
CA LEU A 233 14.49 -13.81 -11.20
C LEU A 233 12.98 -13.84 -11.52
N LYS A 234 12.12 -13.29 -10.66
CA LYS A 234 10.69 -13.14 -10.95
C LYS A 234 10.38 -11.90 -11.79
N MET A 235 11.19 -10.83 -11.68
CA MET A 235 11.09 -9.66 -12.56
C MET A 235 11.50 -10.01 -14.01
N ASP A 236 12.38 -11.00 -14.19
CA ASP A 236 12.84 -11.47 -15.51
C ASP A 236 11.93 -12.51 -16.19
N ARG A 237 10.73 -12.79 -15.65
CA ARG A 237 9.81 -13.77 -16.28
C ARG A 237 9.20 -13.30 -17.62
N GLU A 238 9.59 -12.11 -18.08
CA GLU A 238 9.29 -11.54 -19.41
C GLU A 238 10.48 -11.63 -20.38
N VAL A 239 11.68 -12.06 -19.96
CA VAL A 239 12.88 -12.04 -20.81
C VAL A 239 13.36 -13.44 -21.18
N THR A 240 13.40 -13.71 -22.47
CA THR A 240 13.80 -14.92 -23.21
C THR A 240 15.26 -15.38 -23.03
N HIS A 241 15.90 -15.11 -21.89
CA HIS A 241 17.32 -15.41 -21.62
C HIS A 241 17.58 -16.35 -20.41
N LEU A 242 16.61 -17.18 -20.04
CA LEU A 242 16.78 -18.20 -18.98
C LEU A 242 17.94 -19.19 -19.22
N SER A 243 18.45 -19.36 -20.45
CA SER A 243 19.44 -20.40 -20.76
C SER A 243 20.88 -20.07 -20.34
N GLN A 244 21.27 -18.81 -20.21
CA GLN A 244 22.66 -18.42 -19.91
C GLN A 244 22.91 -18.24 -18.40
N VAL A 245 21.91 -17.84 -17.63
CA VAL A 245 22.07 -17.60 -16.17
C VAL A 245 22.02 -18.91 -15.37
N LEU A 246 21.20 -19.88 -15.79
CA LEU A 246 21.15 -21.23 -15.19
C LEU A 246 22.50 -21.98 -15.30
N MET A 247 23.31 -21.68 -16.31
CA MET A 247 24.66 -22.26 -16.46
C MET A 247 25.67 -21.71 -15.44
N ASN A 248 25.55 -20.45 -15.01
CA ASN A 248 26.47 -19.86 -14.04
C ASN A 248 26.12 -20.25 -12.59
N VAL A 249 24.83 -20.46 -12.28
CA VAL A 249 24.39 -20.88 -10.94
C VAL A 249 24.72 -22.36 -10.68
N THR A 250 24.81 -23.20 -11.70
CA THR A 250 25.12 -24.63 -11.55
C THR A 250 26.59 -24.93 -11.21
N LEU A 251 27.49 -23.95 -11.25
CA LEU A 251 28.92 -24.13 -10.95
C LEU A 251 29.27 -23.98 -9.47
N VAL A 252 28.34 -23.52 -8.62
CA VAL A 252 28.61 -23.20 -7.20
C VAL A 252 27.73 -24.03 -6.22
N MET A 253 26.91 -24.95 -6.74
CA MET A 253 25.96 -25.73 -5.93
C MET A 253 26.41 -27.17 -5.71
N ASP A 254 26.08 -27.70 -4.53
CA ASP A 254 26.26 -29.11 -4.17
C ASP A 254 25.58 -30.05 -5.20
N PRO A 255 26.22 -31.19 -5.58
CA PRO A 255 25.71 -32.10 -6.61
C PRO A 255 24.31 -32.65 -6.35
N VAL A 256 23.90 -32.79 -5.08
CA VAL A 256 22.60 -33.37 -4.70
C VAL A 256 21.49 -32.34 -4.92
N LEU A 257 21.73 -31.07 -4.57
CA LEU A 257 20.80 -29.97 -4.78
C LEU A 257 20.54 -29.71 -6.28
N ARG A 258 21.56 -29.94 -7.11
CA ARG A 258 21.51 -29.79 -8.57
C ARG A 258 20.43 -30.69 -9.20
N THR A 259 20.37 -31.95 -8.76
CA THR A 259 19.42 -32.94 -9.25
C THR A 259 17.98 -32.61 -8.86
N THR A 260 17.75 -32.19 -7.62
CA THR A 260 16.40 -31.89 -7.11
C THR A 260 15.77 -30.68 -7.80
N ILE A 261 16.55 -29.63 -8.08
CA ILE A 261 16.02 -28.42 -8.75
C ILE A 261 15.71 -28.70 -10.23
N MET A 262 16.54 -29.50 -10.91
CA MET A 262 16.31 -29.87 -12.32
C MET A 262 15.06 -30.75 -12.52
N GLU A 263 14.67 -31.56 -11.54
CA GLU A 263 13.43 -32.33 -11.59
C GLU A 263 12.20 -31.50 -11.28
N VAL A 264 12.29 -30.55 -10.34
CA VAL A 264 11.16 -29.71 -9.91
C VAL A 264 10.87 -28.58 -10.90
N CYS A 265 11.87 -28.07 -11.62
CA CYS A 265 11.73 -26.90 -12.50
C CYS A 265 11.48 -27.22 -13.98
N LYS A 266 11.15 -28.46 -14.38
CA LYS A 266 10.88 -28.79 -15.81
C LYS A 266 9.70 -27.96 -16.34
N PRO A 267 9.92 -27.01 -17.28
CA PRO A 267 8.83 -26.38 -17.99
C PRO A 267 8.21 -27.38 -18.97
N LYS A 268 6.88 -27.42 -19.11
CA LYS A 268 6.18 -28.26 -20.11
C LYS A 268 6.63 -28.00 -21.57
N SER A 269 7.37 -26.91 -21.84
CA SER A 269 7.90 -26.56 -23.16
C SER A 269 9.24 -27.23 -23.52
N MET A 270 9.87 -27.98 -22.60
CA MET A 270 11.23 -28.51 -22.80
C MET A 270 11.27 -29.90 -23.49
N ASN A 271 10.13 -30.40 -23.99
CA ASN A 271 10.06 -31.68 -24.71
C ASN A 271 10.61 -31.62 -26.16
N TYR A 272 10.98 -30.43 -26.66
CA TYR A 272 11.56 -30.29 -28.01
C TYR A 272 13.10 -30.30 -28.05
N TRP A 273 13.80 -30.18 -26.91
CA TRP A 273 15.26 -30.05 -26.89
C TRP A 273 16.02 -31.33 -26.52
N LEU A 274 15.34 -32.36 -26.01
CA LEU A 274 15.95 -33.65 -25.66
C LEU A 274 16.32 -34.52 -26.87
N ASN A 275 15.91 -34.15 -28.10
CA ASN A 275 16.24 -34.88 -29.32
C ASN A 275 17.47 -34.35 -30.08
N TYR A 276 18.18 -33.33 -29.56
CA TYR A 276 19.33 -32.72 -30.25
C TYR A 276 20.69 -32.91 -29.56
N VAL A 277 20.76 -33.70 -28.48
CA VAL A 277 22.02 -33.96 -27.74
C VAL A 277 22.28 -35.47 -27.56
N THR A 278 21.78 -36.30 -28.48
CA THR A 278 22.12 -37.73 -28.57
C THR A 278 22.58 -38.13 -29.98
N ASN A 279 23.41 -37.30 -30.62
CA ASN A 279 24.36 -37.67 -31.67
C ASN A 279 25.59 -36.77 -31.57
#